data_AF-A0A968RM30-F1
#
_entry.id   AF-A0A968RM30-F1
#
_cell.length_a   1.000
_cell.length_b   1.000
_cell.length_c   1.000
_cell.angle_alpha   90.00
_cell.angle_beta   90.00
_cell.angle_gamma   90.00
#
_symmetry.space_group_name_H-M   'P 1'
#
loop_
_entity.id
_entity.type
_entity.pdbx_description
1 polymer ?
#
loop_
_entity_poly.entity_id
_entity_poly.type
_entity_poly.pdbx_seq_one_letter_code
_entity_poly.pdbx_strand_id
1 'polypeptide(L)'
;MKHRFKLSPDLYAQMLDRINGLYQTDRLGFRNDLRLFEHDQWLCDAAVIERVSLHEGAWEVVLIFADFAIPIKFITRRITSNACPKKAAQMAYFMRRQAAKDQRGTINLSLEQFNLPLN
;
A
#
# COMPACT_ATOMS: atom_id res chain seq x y z
N MET A 1 -38.60 -5.28 9.64
CA MET A 1 -38.58 -3.80 9.70
C MET A 1 -37.13 -3.33 9.67
N LYS A 2 -36.73 -2.41 8.79
CA LYS A 2 -35.35 -1.87 8.77
C LYS A 2 -35.22 -0.84 9.88
N HIS A 3 -34.36 -1.08 10.88
CA HIS A 3 -34.03 -0.08 11.88
C HIS A 3 -33.34 1.11 11.19
N ARG A 4 -33.97 2.28 11.23
CA ARG A 4 -33.34 3.54 10.80
C ARG A 4 -32.29 3.88 11.85
N PHE A 5 -31.02 3.80 11.46
CA PHE A 5 -29.92 4.28 12.28
C PHE A 5 -30.17 5.75 12.63
N LYS A 6 -30.10 6.08 13.92
CA LYS A 6 -30.26 7.45 14.45
C LYS A 6 -29.07 7.74 15.33
N LEU A 7 -28.27 8.75 14.97
CA LEU A 7 -27.26 9.31 15.86
C LEU A 7 -27.93 10.22 16.88
N SER A 8 -27.41 10.23 18.10
CA SER A 8 -27.71 11.30 19.06
C SER A 8 -27.10 12.62 18.56
N PRO A 9 -27.73 13.77 18.87
CA PRO A 9 -27.20 15.08 18.49
C PRO A 9 -25.76 15.32 18.98
N ASP A 10 -25.46 14.85 20.19
CA ASP A 10 -24.13 15.00 20.79
C ASP A 10 -23.06 14.18 20.05
N LEU A 11 -23.39 12.96 19.65
CA LEU A 11 -22.47 12.10 18.90
C LEU A 11 -22.24 12.66 17.49
N TYR A 12 -23.27 13.24 16.88
CA TYR A 12 -23.16 13.91 15.59
C TYR A 12 -22.27 15.16 15.67
N ALA A 13 -22.42 15.97 16.72
CA ALA A 13 -21.58 17.13 16.96
C ALA A 13 -20.10 16.75 17.19
N GLN A 14 -19.84 15.71 17.99
CA GLN A 14 -18.49 15.18 18.19
C GLN A 14 -17.88 14.62 16.90
N MET A 15 -18.68 13.94 16.07
CA MET A 15 -18.22 13.44 14.78
C MET A 15 -17.81 14.57 13.85
N LEU A 16 -18.63 15.63 13.75
CA LEU A 16 -18.33 16.81 12.95
C LEU A 16 -17.08 17.54 13.44
N ASP A 17 -16.91 17.69 14.75
CA ASP A 17 -15.73 18.30 15.35
C ASP A 17 -14.45 17.53 14.99
N ARG A 18 -14.49 16.19 15.08
CA ARG A 18 -13.37 15.32 14.71
C ARG A 18 -13.08 15.34 13.21
N ILE A 19 -14.11 15.37 12.36
CA ILE A 19 -13.96 15.50 10.91
C ILE A 19 -13.31 16.85 10.56
N ASN A 20 -13.74 17.94 11.19
CA ASN A 20 -13.14 19.26 11.00
C ASN A 20 -11.69 19.32 11.52
N GLY A 21 -11.36 18.53 12.54
CA GLY A 21 -9.99 18.36 13.05
C GLY A 21 -9.05 17.63 12.08
N LEU A 22 -9.56 16.92 11.06
CA LEU A 22 -8.72 16.19 10.09
C LEU A 22 -7.89 17.13 9.18
N TYR A 23 -8.27 18.40 9.05
CA TYR A 23 -7.49 19.43 8.34
C TYR A 23 -6.09 19.63 8.94
N GLN A 24 -5.87 19.31 10.23
CA GLN A 24 -4.56 19.46 10.87
C GLN A 24 -3.52 18.40 10.47
N THR A 25 -3.84 17.54 9.49
CA THR A 25 -2.90 16.55 8.95
C THR A 25 -1.98 17.10 7.87
N ASP A 26 -2.15 18.37 7.45
CA ASP A 26 -1.26 19.10 6.52
C ASP A 26 0.08 19.51 7.19
N ARG A 27 0.75 18.56 7.85
CA ARG A 27 2.14 18.75 8.26
C ARG A 27 3.03 18.40 7.09
N LEU A 28 3.88 19.35 6.69
CA LEU A 28 4.95 19.07 5.75
C LEU A 28 5.81 17.92 6.30
N GLY A 29 6.04 16.90 5.48
CA GLY A 29 6.90 15.78 5.83
C GLY A 29 8.32 16.26 6.13
N PHE A 30 8.99 15.59 7.07
CA PHE A 30 10.38 15.87 7.39
C PHE A 30 11.31 15.08 6.46
N ARG A 31 12.56 15.51 6.30
CA ARG A 31 13.57 14.74 5.55
C ARG A 31 13.71 13.29 6.05
N ASN A 32 13.50 13.07 7.35
CA ASN A 32 13.53 11.74 7.95
C ASN A 32 12.42 10.82 7.42
N ASP A 33 11.33 11.36 6.89
CA ASP A 33 10.28 10.55 6.25
C ASP A 33 10.74 9.90 4.95
N LEU A 34 11.78 10.46 4.32
CA LEU A 34 12.41 9.92 3.12
C LEU A 34 13.49 8.88 3.41
N ARG A 35 13.82 8.60 4.69
CA ARG A 35 14.83 7.59 5.05
C ARG A 35 14.52 6.20 4.52
N LEU A 36 13.25 5.89 4.25
CA LEU A 36 12.85 4.66 3.56
C LEU A 36 13.57 4.47 2.22
N PHE A 37 13.88 5.56 1.53
CA PHE A 37 14.60 5.56 0.25
C PHE A 37 16.13 5.53 0.44
N GLU A 38 16.62 5.77 1.65
CA GLU A 38 18.04 5.70 1.98
C GLU A 38 18.42 4.25 2.34
N HIS A 39 19.60 3.80 1.92
CA HIS A 39 20.17 2.48 2.25
C HIS A 39 19.32 1.26 1.86
N ASP A 40 18.45 1.40 0.85
CA ASP A 40 17.58 0.33 0.36
C ASP A 40 16.69 -0.31 1.44
N GLN A 41 16.31 0.45 2.47
CA GLN A 41 15.44 -0.05 3.56
C GLN A 41 14.07 -0.53 3.06
N TRP A 42 13.61 -0.01 1.92
CA TRP A 42 12.43 -0.50 1.19
C TRP A 42 12.54 -1.97 0.73
N LEU A 43 13.73 -2.58 0.74
CA LEU A 43 13.93 -4.00 0.45
C LEU A 43 13.77 -4.92 1.66
N CYS A 44 13.79 -4.39 2.90
CA CYS A 44 13.85 -5.21 4.11
C CYS A 44 12.48 -5.42 4.76
N ASP A 45 11.65 -4.38 4.85
CA ASP A 45 10.37 -4.44 5.56
C ASP A 45 9.23 -3.82 4.73
N ALA A 46 9.07 -4.28 3.49
CA ALA A 46 8.02 -3.79 2.60
C ALA A 46 7.04 -4.88 2.15
N ALA A 47 5.76 -4.53 2.14
CA ALA A 47 4.76 -5.27 1.39
C ALA A 47 4.97 -5.04 -0.11
N VAL A 48 5.07 -6.13 -0.88
CA VAL A 48 5.28 -6.08 -2.33
C VAL A 48 3.97 -6.38 -3.06
N ILE A 49 3.52 -5.44 -3.87
CA ILE A 49 2.32 -5.55 -4.70
C ILE A 49 2.72 -5.50 -6.17
N GLU A 50 2.23 -6.43 -6.99
CA GLU A 50 2.40 -6.38 -8.43
C GLU A 50 1.26 -5.62 -9.12
N ARG A 51 1.62 -4.80 -10.11
CA ARG A 51 0.68 -4.15 -11.01
C ARG A 51 1.09 -4.44 -12.44
N VAL A 52 0.11 -4.89 -13.23
CA VAL A 52 0.27 -5.09 -14.67
C VAL A 52 -0.72 -4.19 -15.39
N SER A 53 -0.22 -3.32 -16.25
CA SER A 53 -1.05 -2.37 -17.01
C SER A 53 -0.57 -2.22 -18.44
N LEU A 54 -1.51 -2.02 -19.36
CA LEU A 54 -1.21 -1.71 -20.75
C LEU A 54 -0.77 -0.24 -20.85
N HIS A 55 0.42 -0.03 -21.38
CA HIS A 55 1.00 1.29 -21.63
C HIS A 55 1.72 1.27 -22.98
N GLU A 56 1.41 2.22 -23.87
CA GLU A 56 2.03 2.36 -25.19
C GLU A 56 2.11 1.05 -26.01
N GLY A 57 1.07 0.21 -25.92
CA GLY A 57 1.00 -1.07 -26.65
C GLY A 57 1.79 -2.23 -26.03
N ALA A 58 2.42 -2.03 -24.86
CA ALA A 58 3.07 -3.08 -24.10
C ALA A 58 2.46 -3.23 -22.70
N TRP A 59 2.47 -4.45 -22.17
CA TRP A 59 2.07 -4.73 -20.80
C TRP A 59 3.25 -4.52 -19.87
N GLU A 60 3.21 -3.43 -19.13
CA GLU A 60 4.22 -3.09 -18.14
C GLU A 60 3.99 -3.86 -16.85
N VAL A 61 5.09 -4.38 -16.29
CA VAL A 61 5.15 -5.01 -14.99
C VAL A 61 5.81 -4.03 -14.04
N VAL A 62 5.04 -3.63 -13.04
CA VAL A 62 5.44 -2.68 -12.01
C VAL A 62 5.31 -3.36 -10.65
N LEU A 63 6.32 -3.20 -9.80
CA LEU A 63 6.25 -3.59 -8.41
C LEU A 63 6.13 -2.34 -7.54
N ILE A 64 5.24 -2.42 -6.55
CA ILE A 64 5.04 -1.38 -5.54
C ILE A 64 5.51 -1.96 -4.22
N PHE A 65 6.47 -1.31 -3.59
CA PHE A 65 7.02 -1.67 -2.29
C PHE A 65 6.49 -0.66 -1.28
N ALA A 66 5.59 -1.07 -0.41
CA ALA A 66 4.99 -0.23 0.62
C ALA A 66 5.54 -0.59 1.99
N ASP A 67 5.94 0.40 2.78
CA ASP A 67 6.37 0.22 4.16
C ASP A 67 5.25 -0.43 5.00
N PHE A 68 5.61 -1.43 5.82
CA PHE A 68 4.64 -2.18 6.61
C PHE A 68 3.99 -1.35 7.72
N ALA A 69 4.71 -0.37 8.27
CA ALA A 69 4.25 0.45 9.39
C ALA A 69 3.47 1.68 8.91
N ILE A 70 3.85 2.23 7.75
CA ILE A 70 3.26 3.45 7.19
C ILE A 70 2.94 3.21 5.71
N PRO A 71 1.73 2.72 5.37
CA PRO A 71 1.38 2.31 4.00
C PRO A 71 1.45 3.42 2.94
N ILE A 72 1.38 4.69 3.34
CA ILE A 72 1.54 5.85 2.44
C ILE A 72 2.99 6.08 2.02
N LYS A 73 3.96 5.44 2.67
CA LYS A 73 5.37 5.46 2.28
C LYS A 73 5.62 4.25 1.38
N PHE A 74 5.59 4.48 0.07
CA PHE A 74 5.84 3.43 -0.92
C PHE A 74 6.73 3.92 -2.06
N ILE A 75 7.40 2.97 -2.71
CA ILE A 75 8.12 3.18 -3.96
C ILE A 75 7.54 2.30 -5.07
N THR A 76 7.43 2.89 -6.25
CA THR A 76 6.98 2.20 -7.45
C THR A 76 8.17 1.99 -8.38
N ARG A 77 8.38 0.75 -8.83
CA ARG A 77 9.48 0.39 -9.74
C ARG A 77 8.93 -0.33 -10.96
N ARG A 78 9.18 0.24 -12.15
CA ARG A 78 8.96 -0.46 -13.41
C ARG A 78 10.06 -1.51 -13.59
N ILE A 79 9.67 -2.77 -13.68
CA ILE A 79 10.60 -3.89 -13.78
C ILE A 79 10.87 -4.22 -15.24
N THR A 80 9.80 -4.44 -16.02
CA THR A 80 9.91 -4.86 -17.42
C THR A 80 8.61 -4.59 -18.16
N SER A 81 8.62 -4.76 -19.48
CA SER A 81 7.45 -4.65 -20.35
C SER A 81 7.41 -5.84 -21.31
N ASN A 82 6.22 -6.40 -21.54
CA ASN A 82 6.03 -7.52 -22.44
C ASN A 82 4.86 -7.24 -23.40
N ALA A 83 4.96 -7.68 -24.66
CA ALA A 83 3.86 -7.54 -25.62
C ALA A 83 2.64 -8.40 -25.26
N CYS A 84 2.86 -9.55 -24.60
CA CYS A 84 1.80 -10.49 -24.25
C CYS A 84 1.32 -10.32 -22.80
N PRO A 85 0.00 -10.16 -22.55
CA PRO A 85 -0.56 -9.98 -21.20
C PRO A 85 -0.30 -11.19 -20.29
N LYS A 86 -0.45 -12.41 -20.80
CA LYS A 86 -0.25 -13.64 -20.02
C LYS A 86 1.20 -13.75 -19.52
N LYS A 87 2.16 -13.41 -20.39
CA LYS A 87 3.57 -13.40 -20.04
C LYS A 87 3.89 -12.31 -19.01
N ALA A 88 3.31 -11.12 -19.17
CA ALA A 88 3.46 -10.03 -18.20
C ALA A 88 2.90 -10.42 -16.82
N ALA A 89 1.71 -11.00 -16.76
CA ALA A 89 1.09 -11.46 -15.51
C ALA A 89 1.91 -12.56 -14.81
N GLN A 90 2.39 -13.55 -15.56
CA GLN A 90 3.22 -14.61 -15.02
C GLN A 90 4.56 -14.07 -14.51
N MET A 91 5.18 -13.16 -15.26
CA MET A 91 6.42 -12.49 -14.85
C MET A 91 6.20 -11.68 -13.57
N ALA A 92 5.11 -10.91 -13.49
CA ALA A 92 4.75 -10.11 -12.33
C ALA A 92 4.60 -10.97 -11.07
N TYR A 93 3.91 -12.11 -11.18
CA TYR A 93 3.75 -13.07 -10.09
C TYR A 93 5.11 -13.59 -9.58
N PHE A 94 5.99 -14.02 -10.47
CA PHE A 94 7.31 -14.53 -10.08
C PHE A 94 8.21 -13.46 -9.49
N MET A 95 8.20 -12.25 -10.09
CA MET A 95 8.98 -11.12 -9.60
C MET A 95 8.53 -10.66 -8.23
N ARG A 96 7.22 -10.58 -7.96
CA ARG A 96 6.72 -10.34 -6.60
C ARG A 96 7.22 -11.42 -5.65
N ARG A 97 7.10 -12.69 -6.01
CA ARG A 97 7.50 -13.80 -5.13
C ARG A 97 9.01 -13.80 -4.84
N GLN A 98 9.83 -13.37 -5.78
CA GLN A 98 11.27 -13.23 -5.60
C GLN A 98 11.59 -12.04 -4.69
N ALA A 99 10.97 -10.89 -4.94
CA ALA A 99 11.11 -9.69 -4.11
C ALA A 99 10.64 -9.94 -2.66
N ALA A 100 9.55 -10.70 -2.47
CA ALA A 100 9.03 -11.07 -1.16
C ALA A 100 9.83 -12.18 -0.44
N LYS A 101 10.90 -12.68 -1.05
CA LYS A 101 11.79 -13.72 -0.51
C LYS A 101 13.22 -13.23 -0.42
N ASP A 102 13.48 -11.94 -0.66
CA ASP A 102 14.83 -11.41 -0.52
C ASP A 102 15.30 -11.66 0.93
N GLN A 103 16.46 -12.31 1.08
CA GLN A 103 17.02 -12.72 2.37
C GLN A 103 17.36 -11.52 3.27
N ARG A 104 17.28 -10.30 2.75
CA ARG A 104 17.47 -9.04 3.46
C ARG A 104 16.27 -8.61 4.30
N GLY A 105 15.14 -9.30 4.14
CA GLY A 105 13.93 -9.14 4.95
C GLY A 105 12.69 -9.11 4.06
N THR A 106 11.70 -9.95 4.38
CA THR A 106 10.34 -9.72 3.91
C THR A 106 9.37 -10.43 4.85
N ILE A 107 8.60 -9.65 5.63
CA ILE A 107 7.43 -10.17 6.33
C ILE A 107 6.35 -10.45 5.28
N ASN A 108 5.95 -11.72 5.13
CA ASN A 108 4.82 -12.06 4.27
C ASN A 108 3.52 -11.61 4.95
N LEU A 109 2.92 -10.51 4.47
CA LEU A 109 1.60 -10.08 4.91
C LEU A 109 0.51 -10.72 4.04
N SER A 110 -0.41 -11.46 4.67
CA SER A 110 -1.63 -11.97 4.01
C SER A 110 -2.82 -11.04 4.33
N LEU A 111 -3.76 -10.90 3.39
CA LEU A 111 -4.97 -10.07 3.59
C LEU A 111 -5.80 -10.51 4.81
N GLU A 112 -5.66 -11.75 5.26
CA GLU A 112 -6.32 -12.31 6.43
C GLU A 112 -5.76 -11.76 7.75
N GLN A 113 -4.53 -11.23 7.74
CA GLN A 113 -3.88 -10.66 8.93
C GLN A 113 -4.38 -9.26 9.31
N PHE A 114 -5.20 -8.63 8.45
CA PHE A 114 -5.87 -7.35 8.74
C PHE A 114 -7.25 -7.52 9.39
N ASN A 115 -7.69 -8.75 9.71
CA ASN A 115 -8.89 -8.97 10.51
C ASN A 115 -8.63 -8.63 11.99
N LEU A 116 -8.61 -7.34 12.29
CA LEU A 116 -8.66 -6.85 13.67
C LEU A 116 -10.07 -7.12 14.24
N PRO A 117 -10.22 -7.92 15.30
CA PRO A 117 -11.48 -7.97 16.03
C PRO A 117 -11.68 -6.63 16.74
N LEU A 118 -12.77 -5.94 16.42
CA LEU A 118 -13.24 -4.78 17.16
C LEU A 118 -13.74 -5.28 18.52
N ASN A 119 -12.88 -5.22 19.54
CA ASN A 119 -13.27 -5.26 20.95
C ASN A 119 -13.44 -3.84 21.48
#